data_AF-A0A8H5H5F7-F1
#
_entry.id   AF-A0A8H5H5F7-F1
#
_cell.length_a   1.000
_cell.length_b   1.000
_cell.length_c   1.000
_cell.angle_alpha   90.00
_cell.angle_beta   90.00
_cell.angle_gamma   90.00
#
_symmetry.space_group_name_H-M   'P 1'
#
loop_
_entity.id
_entity.type
_entity.pdbx_description
1 polymer ?
#
loop_
_entity_poly.entity_id
_entity_poly.type
_entity_poly.pdbx_seq_one_letter_code
_entity_poly.pdbx_strand_id
1 'polypeptide(L)'
;MTGTRVRLLRSASLKGSVFFGFPLPDKASFECGERLEPIDPALSGTDRQDEINRREYTINKHLRKLCAPVWPDTMVLVGWRERCAHIVLALVACTSPPNNGLIPKEEEMRKLKEIMVSEGFTEEPRWFFSYC
;
A
#
# COMPACT_ATOMS: atom_id res chain seq x y z
N MET A 1 -4.48 6.69 20.85
CA MET A 1 -4.26 5.83 19.68
C MET A 1 -2.78 5.68 19.43
N THR A 2 -2.24 4.47 19.55
CA THR A 2 -0.88 4.10 19.14
C THR A 2 -0.95 3.63 17.70
N GLY A 3 -0.22 4.27 16.78
CA GLY A 3 -0.16 3.79 15.40
C GLY A 3 1.20 4.01 14.78
N THR A 4 1.45 3.30 13.69
CA THR A 4 2.77 3.23 13.09
C THR A 4 3.02 4.47 12.24
N ARG A 5 4.11 5.17 12.53
CA ARG A 5 4.57 6.33 11.77
C ARG A 5 5.08 5.91 10.38
N VAL A 6 4.57 6.54 9.32
CA VAL A 6 4.95 6.34 7.91
C VAL A 6 5.26 7.66 7.21
N ARG A 7 6.20 7.66 6.25
CA ARG A 7 6.49 8.82 5.40
C ARG A 7 5.78 8.62 4.06
N LEU A 8 5.04 9.62 3.60
CA LEU A 8 4.35 9.51 2.31
C LEU A 8 5.31 9.87 1.19
N LEU A 9 5.44 8.99 0.18
CA LEU A 9 6.42 9.17 -0.89
C LEU A 9 6.07 10.32 -1.84
N ARG A 10 4.78 10.64 -2.05
CA ARG A 10 4.37 11.59 -3.12
C ARG A 10 3.15 12.46 -2.84
N SER A 11 2.59 12.49 -1.62
CA SER A 11 1.36 13.25 -1.34
C SER A 11 1.52 14.24 -0.19
N ALA A 12 1.94 15.47 -0.51
CA ALA A 12 2.04 16.57 0.46
C ALA A 12 0.68 16.91 1.11
N SER A 13 -0.42 16.66 0.41
CA SER A 13 -1.81 16.88 0.85
C SER A 13 -2.26 15.98 2.02
N LEU A 14 -1.45 14.98 2.37
CA LEU A 14 -1.78 13.94 3.34
C LEU A 14 -0.84 13.94 4.53
N LYS A 15 -0.07 15.02 4.73
CA LYS A 15 0.80 15.24 5.88
C LYS A 15 -0.03 15.43 7.16
N GLY A 16 0.34 14.73 8.23
CA GLY A 16 -0.36 14.81 9.53
C GLY A 16 -1.70 14.07 9.56
N SER A 17 -1.98 13.29 8.52
CA SER A 17 -3.19 12.50 8.38
C SER A 17 -3.00 11.10 8.98
N VAL A 18 -4.12 10.50 9.36
CA VAL A 18 -4.19 9.14 9.91
C VAL A 18 -4.80 8.24 8.85
N PHE A 19 -4.18 7.09 8.57
CA PHE A 19 -4.65 6.13 7.57
C PHE A 19 -4.86 4.75 8.13
N PHE A 20 -5.86 4.04 7.63
CA PHE A 20 -6.03 2.61 7.87
C PHE A 20 -5.60 1.85 6.63
N GLY A 21 -4.90 0.72 6.77
CA GLY A 21 -4.40 0.01 5.59
C GLY A 21 -3.63 -1.25 5.92
N PHE A 22 -3.13 -1.93 4.88
CA PHE A 22 -2.34 -3.15 5.01
C PHE A 22 -0.84 -2.83 4.95
N PRO A 23 -0.02 -3.34 5.88
CA PRO A 23 1.42 -3.33 5.71
C PRO A 23 1.79 -4.24 4.52
N LEU A 24 2.66 -3.75 3.64
CA LEU A 24 3.25 -4.51 2.56
C LEU A 24 4.75 -4.68 2.88
N PRO A 25 5.16 -5.82 3.46
CA PRO A 25 6.56 -6.12 3.70
C PRO A 25 7.37 -6.04 2.40
N ASP A 26 8.62 -5.60 2.47
CA ASP A 26 9.49 -5.49 1.29
C ASP A 26 9.63 -6.81 0.54
N LYS A 27 9.81 -7.91 1.28
CA LYS A 27 9.92 -9.24 0.67
C LYS A 27 8.67 -9.61 -0.14
N ALA A 28 7.48 -9.45 0.44
CA ALA A 28 6.22 -9.75 -0.23
C ALA A 28 5.98 -8.80 -1.41
N SER A 29 6.33 -7.52 -1.25
CA SER A 29 6.25 -6.51 -2.32
C SER A 29 7.20 -6.87 -3.48
N PHE A 30 8.42 -7.29 -3.17
CA PHE A 30 9.40 -7.74 -4.15
C PHE A 30 8.92 -8.97 -4.90
N GLU A 31 8.46 -10.01 -4.18
CA GLU A 31 7.94 -11.24 -4.79
C GLU A 31 6.70 -10.98 -5.65
N CYS A 32 5.78 -10.12 -5.19
CA CYS A 32 4.63 -9.68 -5.97
C CYS A 32 5.07 -8.93 -7.23
N GLY A 33 6.00 -7.99 -7.10
CA GLY A 33 6.54 -7.23 -8.21
C GLY A 33 7.30 -8.08 -9.23
N GLU A 34 8.12 -9.04 -8.78
CA GLU A 34 8.80 -10.01 -9.65
C GLU A 34 7.80 -10.85 -10.45
N ARG A 35 6.69 -11.28 -9.82
CA ARG A 35 5.64 -12.04 -10.51
C ARG A 35 4.89 -11.21 -11.56
N LEU A 36 4.68 -9.92 -11.28
CA LEU A 36 3.91 -9.03 -12.16
C LEU A 36 4.75 -8.44 -13.31
N GLU A 37 5.98 -8.01 -13.01
CA GLU A 37 6.89 -7.33 -13.93
C GLU A 37 8.35 -7.63 -13.49
N PRO A 38 8.93 -8.76 -13.96
CA PRO A 38 10.32 -9.11 -13.71
C PRO A 38 11.27 -8.01 -14.21
N ILE A 39 12.30 -7.68 -13.43
CA ILE A 39 13.32 -6.71 -13.80
C ILE A 39 14.40 -7.46 -14.56
N ASP A 40 14.81 -6.93 -15.71
CA ASP A 40 15.94 -7.49 -16.44
C ASP A 40 17.20 -7.46 -15.55
N PRO A 41 17.81 -8.63 -15.24
CA PRO A 41 18.98 -8.71 -14.39
C PRO A 41 20.21 -8.00 -14.98
N ALA A 42 20.21 -7.66 -16.28
CA ALA A 42 21.27 -6.88 -16.92
C ALA A 42 21.22 -5.38 -16.60
N LEU A 43 20.07 -4.87 -16.09
CA LEU A 43 19.96 -3.46 -15.70
C LEU A 43 20.81 -3.18 -14.45
N SER A 44 21.43 -2.00 -14.42
CA SER A 44 22.22 -1.54 -13.27
C SER A 44 22.09 -0.04 -13.06
N GLY A 45 22.57 0.47 -11.93
CA GLY A 45 22.56 1.90 -11.62
C GLY A 45 21.15 2.53 -11.67
N THR A 46 21.05 3.67 -12.33
CA THR A 46 19.81 4.47 -12.43
C THR A 46 18.70 3.71 -13.15
N ASP A 47 18.99 3.00 -14.23
CA ASP A 47 17.97 2.28 -15.01
C ASP A 47 17.30 1.18 -14.19
N ARG A 48 18.09 0.46 -13.38
CA ARG A 48 17.56 -0.54 -12.45
C ARG A 48 16.69 0.10 -11.37
N GLN A 49 17.09 1.28 -10.87
CA GLN A 49 16.31 1.98 -9.86
C GLN A 49 14.99 2.51 -10.42
N ASP A 50 14.97 2.97 -11.67
CA ASP A 50 13.76 3.41 -12.36
C ASP A 50 12.78 2.25 -12.57
N GLU A 51 13.28 1.07 -12.91
CA GLU A 51 12.44 -0.11 -13.05
C GLU A 51 11.88 -0.60 -11.70
N ILE A 52 12.67 -0.50 -10.61
CA ILE A 52 12.16 -0.71 -9.25
C ILE A 52 11.01 0.25 -8.93
N ASN A 53 11.17 1.55 -9.25
CA ASN A 53 10.13 2.54 -9.01
C ASN A 53 8.86 2.26 -9.86
N ARG A 54 9.05 1.81 -11.10
CA ARG A 54 7.94 1.42 -12.00
C ARG A 54 7.19 0.21 -11.46
N ARG A 55 7.91 -0.78 -10.95
CA ARG A 55 7.32 -1.97 -10.33
C ARG A 55 6.43 -1.63 -9.14
N GLU A 56 6.82 -0.69 -8.28
CA GLU A 56 5.94 -0.22 -7.19
C GLU A 56 4.60 0.33 -7.71
N TYR A 57 4.65 1.08 -8.81
CA TYR A 57 3.45 1.57 -9.49
C TYR A 57 2.59 0.41 -10.04
N THR A 58 3.22 -0.61 -10.63
CA THR A 58 2.55 -1.81 -11.13
C THR A 58 1.86 -2.59 -10.00
N ILE A 59 2.54 -2.83 -8.88
CA ILE A 59 1.95 -3.47 -7.69
C ILE A 59 0.75 -2.66 -7.20
N ASN A 60 0.88 -1.33 -7.08
CA ASN A 60 -0.20 -0.46 -6.64
C ASN A 60 -1.43 -0.57 -7.56
N LYS A 61 -1.23 -0.48 -8.87
CA LYS A 61 -2.28 -0.58 -9.87
C LYS A 61 -2.97 -1.94 -9.84
N HIS A 62 -2.20 -3.01 -9.66
CA HIS A 62 -2.70 -4.38 -9.54
C HIS A 62 -3.58 -4.57 -8.30
N LEU A 63 -3.06 -4.22 -7.13
CA LEU A 63 -3.81 -4.34 -5.87
C LEU A 63 -5.06 -3.46 -5.86
N ARG A 64 -4.99 -2.26 -6.42
CA ARG A 64 -6.17 -1.40 -6.60
C ARG A 64 -7.25 -2.08 -7.45
N LYS A 65 -6.86 -2.73 -8.55
CA LYS A 65 -7.79 -3.44 -9.44
C LYS A 65 -8.46 -4.62 -8.74
N LEU A 66 -7.71 -5.37 -7.92
CA LEU A 66 -8.25 -6.50 -7.17
C LEU A 66 -9.19 -6.07 -6.04
N CYS A 67 -8.87 -4.99 -5.33
CA CYS A 67 -9.67 -4.52 -4.20
C CYS A 67 -10.91 -3.72 -4.63
N ALA A 68 -10.92 -3.10 -5.82
CA ALA A 68 -12.00 -2.23 -6.27
C ALA A 68 -13.42 -2.87 -6.27
N PRO A 69 -13.62 -4.15 -6.62
CA PRO A 69 -14.93 -4.78 -6.53
C PRO A 69 -15.48 -4.91 -5.09
N VAL A 70 -14.59 -4.93 -4.10
CA VAL A 70 -14.95 -5.05 -2.67
C VAL A 70 -15.07 -3.68 -2.02
N TRP A 71 -14.17 -2.77 -2.37
CA TRP A 71 -14.12 -1.43 -1.83
C TRP A 71 -13.85 -0.42 -2.95
N PRO A 72 -14.90 0.04 -3.65
CA PRO A 72 -14.78 0.68 -4.96
C PRO A 72 -14.20 2.10 -4.97
N ASP A 73 -13.99 2.73 -3.82
CA ASP A 73 -13.89 4.19 -3.80
C ASP A 73 -12.79 4.77 -2.90
N THR A 74 -11.56 4.27 -2.99
CA THR A 74 -10.44 5.15 -2.62
C THR A 74 -9.07 4.80 -3.15
N MET A 75 -8.29 5.88 -3.34
CA MET A 75 -6.87 5.85 -3.58
C MET A 75 -6.17 4.89 -2.63
N VAL A 76 -5.58 3.87 -3.23
CA VAL A 76 -4.52 3.09 -2.62
C VAL A 76 -3.24 3.90 -2.73
N LEU A 77 -2.76 4.45 -1.62
CA LEU A 77 -1.45 5.11 -1.58
C LEU A 77 -0.44 4.17 -0.96
N VAL A 78 0.70 4.04 -1.65
CA VAL A 78 1.94 3.42 -1.15
C VAL A 78 2.73 4.48 -0.38
N GLY A 79 2.71 4.39 0.95
CA GLY A 79 3.61 5.16 1.83
C GLY A 79 4.85 4.34 2.17
N TRP A 80 6.01 4.98 2.30
CA TRP A 80 7.29 4.33 2.62
C TRP A 80 7.73 4.66 4.05
N ARG A 81 8.27 3.68 4.76
CA ARG A 81 8.82 3.90 6.10
C ARG A 81 10.35 3.95 6.06
N GLU A 82 10.92 5.14 6.25
CA GLU A 82 12.39 5.38 6.21
C GLU A 82 13.22 4.44 7.09
N ARG A 83 12.69 4.00 8.24
CA ARG A 83 13.46 3.19 9.21
C ARG A 83 13.15 1.70 9.19
N CYS A 84 12.09 1.27 8.51
CA CYS A 84 11.70 -0.14 8.50
C CYS A 84 11.28 -0.67 7.13
N ALA A 85 11.47 0.11 6.06
CA ALA A 85 11.24 -0.32 4.67
C ALA A 85 9.96 -1.16 4.54
N HIS A 86 8.84 -0.49 4.81
CA HIS A 86 7.52 -1.08 4.60
C HIS A 86 6.75 -0.14 3.72
N ILE A 87 6.27 -0.69 2.62
CA ILE A 87 5.22 -0.07 1.82
C ILE A 87 3.91 -0.27 2.60
N VAL A 88 2.98 0.68 2.54
CA VAL A 88 1.64 0.52 3.12
C VAL A 88 0.61 0.68 2.04
N LEU A 89 -0.36 -0.23 1.96
CA LEU A 89 -1.57 -0.10 1.15
C LEU A 89 -2.61 0.70 1.94
N ALA A 90 -2.65 2.02 1.78
CA ALA A 90 -3.60 2.86 2.52
C ALA A 90 -5.03 2.79 1.92
N LEU A 91 -6.03 2.55 2.77
CA LEU A 91 -7.45 2.68 2.45
C LEU A 91 -7.88 4.11 2.77
N VAL A 92 -7.64 5.05 1.84
CA VAL A 92 -7.72 6.49 2.10
C VAL A 92 -9.16 6.98 2.39
N ALA A 93 -10.22 6.21 2.04
CA ALA A 93 -11.62 6.65 2.28
C ALA A 93 -11.87 6.86 3.77
N CYS A 94 -11.23 6.05 4.61
CA CYS A 94 -11.38 6.11 6.06
C CYS A 94 -10.86 7.44 6.66
N THR A 95 -10.28 8.33 5.85
CA THR A 95 -9.38 9.41 6.29
C THR A 95 -9.67 10.76 5.63
N SER A 96 -10.51 10.75 4.59
CA SER A 96 -10.89 11.94 3.83
C SER A 96 -12.37 12.27 4.07
N PRO A 97 -12.73 13.54 4.37
CA PRO A 97 -14.11 13.95 4.51
C PRO A 97 -14.93 13.61 3.25
N PRO A 98 -16.22 13.22 3.39
CA PRO A 98 -16.97 13.05 4.64
C PRO A 98 -16.75 11.70 5.34
N ASN A 99 -15.98 10.79 4.73
CA ASN A 99 -15.88 9.38 5.12
C ASN A 99 -14.87 9.09 6.24
N ASN A 100 -14.45 10.14 6.97
CA ASN A 100 -13.53 10.04 8.11
C ASN A 100 -14.03 9.01 9.13
N GLY A 101 -13.23 7.97 9.39
CA GLY A 101 -13.54 6.91 10.34
C GLY A 101 -14.33 5.72 9.78
N LEU A 102 -14.72 5.73 8.50
CA LEU A 102 -15.41 4.59 7.88
C LEU A 102 -14.40 3.51 7.45
N ILE A 103 -14.17 2.54 8.32
CA ILE A 103 -13.46 1.29 8.00
C ILE A 103 -14.41 0.39 7.19
N PRO A 104 -13.90 -0.43 6.24
CA PRO A 104 -14.71 -1.47 5.62
C PRO A 104 -15.43 -2.33 6.67
N LYS A 105 -16.68 -2.70 6.39
CA LYS A 105 -17.47 -3.62 7.21
C LYS A 105 -16.74 -4.95 7.32
N GLU A 106 -17.09 -5.73 8.34
CA GLU A 106 -16.42 -7.02 8.61
C GLU A 106 -16.33 -7.93 7.38
N GLU A 107 -17.42 -8.05 6.62
CA GLU A 107 -17.45 -8.87 5.40
C GLU A 107 -16.58 -8.30 4.27
N GLU A 108 -16.51 -6.97 4.12
CA GLU A 108 -15.63 -6.31 3.15
C GLU A 108 -14.17 -6.48 3.58
N MET A 109 -13.87 -6.31 4.87
CA MET A 109 -12.54 -6.51 5.43
C MET A 109 -12.05 -7.95 5.24
N ARG A 110 -12.93 -8.94 5.46
CA ARG A 110 -12.62 -10.35 5.22
C ARG A 110 -12.22 -10.60 3.77
N LYS A 111 -12.99 -10.10 2.81
CA LYS A 111 -12.67 -10.22 1.37
C LYS A 111 -11.38 -9.49 0.99
N LEU A 112 -11.15 -8.29 1.54
CA LEU A 112 -9.90 -7.57 1.32
C LEU A 112 -8.71 -8.37 1.85
N LYS A 113 -8.80 -8.96 3.05
CA LYS A 113 -7.76 -9.84 3.58
C LYS A 113 -7.50 -11.07 2.70
N GLU A 114 -8.56 -11.72 2.21
CA GLU A 114 -8.43 -12.86 1.29
C GLU A 114 -7.68 -12.47 0.02
N ILE A 115 -7.97 -11.30 -0.55
CA ILE A 115 -7.22 -10.74 -1.68
C ILE A 115 -5.76 -10.53 -1.31
N MET A 116 -5.47 -9.85 -0.20
CA MET A 116 -4.10 -9.58 0.23
C MET A 116 -3.28 -10.86 0.44
N VAL A 117 -3.87 -11.88 1.09
CA VAL A 117 -3.23 -13.18 1.31
C VAL A 117 -2.97 -13.89 -0.02
N SER A 118 -3.90 -13.83 -0.97
CA SER A 118 -3.71 -14.43 -2.30
C SER A 118 -2.54 -13.80 -3.09
N GLU A 119 -2.17 -12.57 -2.73
CA GLU A 119 -1.06 -11.82 -3.32
C GLU A 119 0.24 -11.92 -2.50
N GLY A 120 0.27 -12.73 -1.43
CA GLY A 120 1.44 -12.96 -0.57
C GLY A 120 1.56 -12.02 0.63
N PHE A 121 0.57 -11.16 0.86
CA PHE A 121 0.56 -10.21 1.98
C PHE A 121 -0.26 -10.76 3.15
N THR A 122 0.42 -11.17 4.21
CA THR A 122 -0.22 -11.82 5.39
C THR A 122 -0.34 -10.92 6.61
N GLU A 123 0.14 -9.68 6.51
CA GLU A 123 0.09 -8.73 7.62
C GLU A 123 -1.33 -8.20 7.84
N GLU A 124 -1.69 -8.04 9.11
CA GLU A 124 -3.00 -7.51 9.51
C GLU A 124 -3.11 -5.99 9.28
N PRO A 125 -4.26 -5.49 8.81
CA PRO A 125 -4.44 -4.07 8.59
C PRO A 125 -4.49 -3.29 9.90
N ARG A 126 -3.93 -2.08 9.92
CA ARG A 126 -3.78 -1.26 11.11
C ARG A 126 -3.77 0.24 10.82
N TRP A 127 -3.76 1.03 11.88
CA TRP A 127 -3.66 2.50 11.80
C TRP A 127 -2.21 2.96 11.61
N PHE A 128 -2.04 3.91 10.71
CA PHE A 128 -0.79 4.57 10.34
C PHE A 128 -0.93 6.09 10.48
N PHE A 129 0.17 6.74 10.83
CA PHE A 129 0.25 8.19 10.94
C PHE A 129 1.28 8.71 9.95
N SER A 130 0.88 9.57 9.01
CA SER A 130 1.86 10.22 8.16
C SER A 130 2.62 11.29 8.93
N TYR A 131 3.95 11.30 8.78
CA TYR A 131 4.81 12.32 9.33
C TYR A 131 5.85 12.74 8.29
N CYS A 132 6.45 13.92 8.50
CA CYS A 132 7.57 14.42 7.69
C CYS A 132 8.88 13.73 8.05
#